data_AF-A0AAW6HPR3-F1
#
_entry.id   AF-A0AAW6HPR3-F1
#
_cell.length_a   1.000
_cell.length_b   1.000
_cell.length_c   1.000
_cell.angle_alpha   90.00
_cell.angle_beta   90.00
_cell.angle_gamma   90.00
#
_symmetry.space_group_name_H-M   'P 1'
#
loop_
_entity.id
_entity.type
_entity.pdbx_description
1 polymer ?
#
loop_
_entity_poly.entity_id
_entity_poly.type
_entity_poly.pdbx_seq_one_letter_code
_entity_poly.pdbx_strand_id
1 'polypeptide(L)'
;MGTQQESFEHRFKTVLTHLSQAMSEMRKDTFLEYKKRLNMSHSMSGDFDYTFTDELTTRARYWTNPDGSKGGIVSVNALIEPSAVIEKNAVVFPDVIIEEDAVIGGKTQIQKDAFIGPNTRIGNNARVGEGALIFENVRITEAVSIGTLVSIHHNVRIGHRAEIGMKVRICHSSIIGESVCISKEAHIGRRVTIGEASIISNGAFIGDHVSIGNAVNIGQHARINEGVCIDDGMTIKDEIARQAT
;
A
#
# COMPACT_ATOMS: atom_id res chain seq x y z
N MET A 1 8.75 26.13 -20.38
CA MET A 1 8.50 25.59 -19.03
C MET A 1 7.06 25.09 -18.98
N GLY A 2 6.79 23.80 -19.23
CA GLY A 2 5.41 23.30 -19.08
C GLY A 2 5.03 21.98 -19.73
N THR A 3 5.93 20.99 -19.87
CA THR A 3 5.58 19.76 -20.63
C THR A 3 5.85 18.42 -19.93
N GLN A 4 6.36 18.41 -18.69
CA GLN A 4 6.46 17.17 -17.89
C GLN A 4 5.50 17.10 -16.70
N GLN A 5 4.93 18.24 -16.28
CA GLN A 5 3.99 18.32 -15.15
C GLN A 5 2.52 18.11 -15.61
N GLU A 6 2.17 18.54 -16.83
CA GLU A 6 0.84 18.32 -17.43
C GLU A 6 0.61 16.87 -17.88
N SER A 7 1.66 16.15 -18.30
CA SER A 7 1.62 14.71 -18.58
C SER A 7 1.42 13.87 -17.30
N PHE A 8 1.86 14.40 -16.15
CA PHE A 8 1.71 13.75 -14.85
C PHE A 8 0.32 13.97 -14.24
N GLU A 9 -0.25 15.17 -14.30
CA GLU A 9 -1.66 15.37 -13.92
C GLU A 9 -2.62 14.61 -14.84
N HIS A 10 -2.31 14.53 -16.15
CA HIS A 10 -3.08 13.70 -17.07
C HIS A 10 -2.95 12.21 -16.72
N ARG A 11 -1.75 11.70 -16.37
CA ARG A 11 -1.55 10.28 -15.97
C ARG A 11 -2.04 9.95 -14.55
N PHE A 12 -2.05 10.92 -13.64
CA PHE A 12 -2.59 10.81 -12.28
C PHE A 12 -4.12 10.89 -12.30
N LYS A 13 -4.69 11.76 -13.15
CA LYS A 13 -6.09 11.64 -13.59
C LYS A 13 -6.30 10.30 -14.25
N THR A 14 -5.45 9.81 -15.14
CA THR A 14 -5.60 8.47 -15.74
C THR A 14 -5.57 7.34 -14.70
N VAL A 15 -4.85 7.42 -13.57
CA VAL A 15 -4.90 6.39 -12.51
C VAL A 15 -6.13 6.56 -11.61
N LEU A 16 -6.54 7.78 -11.28
CA LEU A 16 -7.85 8.03 -10.65
C LEU A 16 -9.01 7.71 -11.58
N THR A 17 -8.83 7.80 -12.89
CA THR A 17 -9.75 7.43 -13.96
C THR A 17 -9.63 5.95 -14.25
N HIS A 18 -8.53 5.25 -13.96
CA HIS A 18 -8.42 3.79 -14.02
C HIS A 18 -8.82 3.10 -12.71
N LEU A 19 -8.81 3.79 -11.57
CA LEU A 19 -9.46 3.37 -10.34
C LEU A 19 -10.93 3.74 -10.42
N SER A 20 -11.30 4.90 -10.96
CA SER A 20 -12.69 5.22 -11.33
C SER A 20 -13.17 4.40 -12.53
N GLN A 21 -12.31 3.93 -13.44
CA GLN A 21 -12.64 2.95 -14.50
C GLN A 21 -12.60 1.54 -13.96
N ALA A 22 -11.73 1.12 -13.06
CA ALA A 22 -11.82 -0.20 -12.42
C ALA A 22 -13.06 -0.26 -11.51
N MET A 23 -13.36 0.83 -10.80
CA MET A 23 -14.59 1.07 -10.04
C MET A 23 -15.80 1.47 -10.91
N SER A 24 -15.66 1.69 -12.22
CA SER A 24 -16.80 1.87 -13.16
C SER A 24 -16.94 0.77 -14.22
N GLU A 25 -15.92 -0.04 -14.42
CA GLU A 25 -15.89 -1.34 -15.11
C GLU A 25 -16.52 -2.39 -14.18
N MET A 26 -16.27 -2.32 -12.86
CA MET A 26 -17.28 -2.73 -11.88
C MET A 26 -18.46 -1.78 -12.02
N ARG A 27 -19.47 -2.16 -12.81
CA ARG A 27 -20.74 -1.41 -12.93
C ARG A 27 -21.16 -0.92 -11.54
N LYS A 28 -21.55 0.36 -11.42
CA LYS A 28 -22.12 0.94 -10.18
C LYS A 28 -23.20 0.05 -9.56
N ASP A 29 -23.94 -0.67 -10.40
CA ASP A 29 -24.94 -1.66 -10.00
C ASP A 29 -24.31 -2.89 -9.35
N THR A 30 -23.23 -3.43 -9.90
CA THR A 30 -22.47 -4.57 -9.34
C THR A 30 -21.76 -4.20 -8.04
N PHE A 31 -21.19 -2.99 -7.92
CA PHE A 31 -20.60 -2.53 -6.65
C PHE A 31 -21.66 -2.29 -5.56
N LEU A 32 -22.81 -1.71 -5.92
CA LEU A 32 -23.92 -1.53 -4.98
C LEU A 32 -24.57 -2.87 -4.61
N GLU A 33 -24.65 -3.81 -5.54
CA GLU A 33 -25.13 -5.19 -5.32
C GLU A 33 -24.14 -6.02 -4.50
N TYR A 34 -22.84 -5.81 -4.69
CA TYR A 34 -21.76 -6.38 -3.89
C TYR A 34 -21.75 -5.81 -2.46
N LYS A 35 -21.88 -4.49 -2.30
CA LYS A 35 -22.10 -3.82 -1.00
C LYS A 35 -23.37 -4.31 -0.32
N LYS A 36 -24.47 -4.51 -1.07
CA LYS A 36 -25.70 -5.13 -0.56
C LYS A 36 -25.47 -6.58 -0.13
N ARG A 37 -24.76 -7.40 -0.93
CA ARG A 37 -24.46 -8.81 -0.61
C ARG A 37 -23.60 -8.94 0.65
N LEU A 38 -22.56 -8.13 0.79
CA LEU A 38 -21.67 -8.14 1.95
C LEU A 38 -22.32 -7.57 3.21
N ASN A 39 -23.14 -6.52 3.09
CA ASN A 39 -23.87 -5.98 4.24
C ASN A 39 -25.07 -6.85 4.66
N MET A 40 -25.71 -7.59 3.74
CA MET A 40 -26.84 -8.46 4.08
C MET A 40 -26.44 -9.77 4.77
N SER A 41 -25.18 -10.19 4.70
CA SER A 41 -24.71 -11.42 5.37
C SER A 41 -24.39 -11.22 6.86
N HIS A 42 -24.27 -9.97 7.34
CA HIS A 42 -23.78 -9.66 8.69
C HIS A 42 -24.67 -8.64 9.44
N SER A 43 -25.98 -8.85 9.42
CA SER A 43 -26.87 -8.32 10.47
C SER A 43 -26.62 -9.12 11.75
N MET A 44 -25.58 -8.78 12.51
CA MET A 44 -25.38 -9.29 13.86
C MET A 44 -25.26 -8.15 14.85
N SER A 45 -26.16 -8.14 15.82
CA SER A 45 -26.23 -7.21 16.94
C SER A 45 -24.90 -7.17 17.70
N GLY A 46 -24.12 -6.11 17.52
CA GLY A 46 -22.86 -5.92 18.23
C GLY A 46 -22.14 -4.60 17.92
N ASP A 47 -22.77 -3.70 17.16
CA ASP A 47 -22.18 -2.43 16.77
C ASP A 47 -22.11 -1.45 17.95
N PHE A 48 -20.99 -0.76 18.07
CA PHE A 48 -20.73 0.26 19.09
C PHE A 48 -20.13 1.51 18.46
N ASP A 49 -20.18 2.62 19.18
CA ASP A 49 -19.53 3.85 18.74
C ASP A 49 -18.04 3.76 19.06
N TYR A 50 -17.19 4.06 18.08
CA TYR A 50 -15.75 3.99 18.21
C TYR A 50 -15.12 5.26 17.66
N THR A 51 -14.25 5.88 18.47
CA THR A 51 -13.44 7.02 18.07
C THR A 51 -12.11 6.53 17.54
N PHE A 52 -11.91 6.71 16.24
CA PHE A 52 -10.67 6.40 15.56
C PHE A 52 -9.59 7.41 15.92
N THR A 53 -8.33 7.12 15.58
CA THR A 53 -7.18 7.95 15.98
C THR A 53 -7.17 9.34 15.34
N ASP A 54 -8.00 9.59 14.34
CA ASP A 54 -8.23 10.88 13.67
C ASP A 54 -9.41 11.66 14.28
N GLU A 55 -9.86 11.27 15.48
CA GLU A 55 -11.03 11.84 16.18
C GLU A 55 -12.37 11.59 15.45
N LEU A 56 -12.36 10.82 14.37
CA LEU A 56 -13.58 10.40 13.69
C LEU A 56 -14.32 9.41 14.58
N THR A 57 -15.53 9.77 15.01
CA THR A 57 -16.40 8.85 15.74
C THR A 57 -17.45 8.28 14.80
N THR A 58 -17.45 6.95 14.64
CA THR A 58 -18.44 6.25 13.83
C THR A 58 -18.72 4.87 14.38
N ARG A 59 -19.72 4.20 13.81
CA ARG A 59 -20.11 2.85 14.18
C ARG A 59 -19.02 1.86 13.76
N ALA A 60 -18.66 0.97 14.68
CA ALA A 60 -17.72 -0.10 14.46
C ALA A 60 -18.22 -1.40 15.09
N ARG A 61 -17.60 -2.50 14.67
CA ARG A 61 -17.87 -3.86 15.16
C ARG A 61 -16.57 -4.63 15.31
N TYR A 62 -16.62 -5.72 16.06
CA TYR A 62 -15.55 -6.70 16.04
C TYR A 62 -15.69 -7.58 14.81
N TRP A 63 -14.58 -7.81 14.11
CA TRP A 63 -14.54 -8.80 13.05
C TRP A 63 -14.59 -10.21 13.61
N THR A 64 -15.25 -11.12 12.89
CA THR A 64 -15.19 -12.56 13.15
C THR A 64 -14.47 -13.19 11.98
N ASN A 65 -13.32 -13.81 12.26
CA ASN A 65 -12.51 -14.45 11.24
C ASN A 65 -13.22 -15.71 10.69
N PRO A 66 -12.77 -16.23 9.53
CA PRO A 66 -13.34 -17.44 8.91
C PRO A 66 -13.35 -18.67 9.83
N ASP A 67 -12.40 -18.75 10.76
CA ASP A 67 -12.28 -19.82 11.75
C ASP A 67 -13.18 -19.63 12.99
N GLY A 68 -13.99 -18.56 13.02
CA GLY A 68 -14.85 -18.18 14.14
C GLY A 68 -14.12 -17.41 15.25
N SER A 69 -12.81 -17.16 15.12
CA SER A 69 -12.06 -16.40 16.11
C SER A 69 -12.41 -14.91 16.07
N LYS A 70 -12.37 -14.26 17.23
CA LYS A 70 -12.58 -12.81 17.35
C LYS A 70 -11.36 -12.06 16.81
N GLY A 71 -11.60 -11.19 15.83
CA GLY A 71 -10.62 -10.35 15.15
C GLY A 71 -10.53 -8.90 15.67
N GLY A 72 -10.06 -8.01 14.79
CA GLY A 72 -9.88 -6.58 15.04
C GLY A 72 -11.18 -5.76 15.09
N ILE A 73 -11.04 -4.45 15.26
CA ILE A 73 -12.13 -3.47 15.21
C ILE A 73 -12.26 -2.94 13.79
N VAL A 74 -13.47 -2.95 13.26
CA VAL A 74 -13.76 -2.64 11.88
C VAL A 74 -14.93 -1.65 11.81
N SER A 75 -14.81 -0.57 11.04
CA SER A 75 -15.94 0.31 10.77
C SER A 75 -17.06 -0.43 10.05
N VAL A 76 -18.32 -0.15 10.40
CA VAL A 76 -19.48 -0.72 9.69
C VAL A 76 -19.55 -0.34 8.20
N ASN A 77 -18.84 0.72 7.81
CA ASN A 77 -18.77 1.19 6.43
C ASN A 77 -17.64 0.52 5.63
N ALA A 78 -16.72 -0.21 6.28
CA ALA A 78 -15.68 -0.96 5.61
C ALA A 78 -16.29 -2.17 4.88
N LEU A 79 -15.76 -2.45 3.69
CA LEU A 79 -16.17 -3.55 2.84
C LEU A 79 -15.11 -4.66 2.89
N ILE A 80 -15.42 -5.76 3.56
CA ILE A 80 -14.45 -6.82 3.83
C ILE A 80 -15.04 -8.15 3.39
N GLU A 81 -14.28 -8.90 2.61
CA GLU A 81 -14.65 -10.25 2.20
C GLU A 81 -14.67 -11.21 3.40
N PRO A 82 -15.65 -12.14 3.49
CA PRO A 82 -15.75 -13.05 4.64
C PRO A 82 -14.54 -13.97 4.82
N SER A 83 -13.76 -14.22 3.76
CA SER A 83 -12.53 -15.01 3.84
C SER A 83 -11.33 -14.23 4.42
N ALA A 84 -11.43 -12.90 4.52
CA ALA A 84 -10.36 -12.08 5.05
C ALA A 84 -10.16 -12.31 6.55
N VAL A 85 -8.90 -12.34 6.96
CA VAL A 85 -8.49 -12.49 8.36
C VAL A 85 -8.03 -11.15 8.88
N ILE A 86 -8.63 -10.68 9.97
CA ILE A 86 -8.25 -9.44 10.64
C ILE A 86 -7.89 -9.80 12.07
N GLU A 87 -6.61 -9.77 12.40
CA GLU A 87 -6.13 -10.14 13.72
C GLU A 87 -6.54 -9.14 14.81
N LYS A 88 -6.48 -9.60 16.06
CA LYS A 88 -6.86 -8.82 17.23
C LYS A 88 -6.08 -7.51 17.31
N ASN A 89 -6.77 -6.47 17.78
CA ASN A 89 -6.24 -5.10 17.91
C ASN A 89 -5.88 -4.41 16.59
N ALA A 90 -6.09 -5.05 15.42
CA ALA A 90 -6.11 -4.30 14.18
C ALA A 90 -7.32 -3.35 14.16
N VAL A 91 -7.17 -2.21 13.50
CA VAL A 91 -8.20 -1.18 13.36
C VAL A 91 -8.37 -0.85 11.88
N VAL A 92 -9.57 -1.05 11.37
CA VAL A 92 -9.94 -0.78 9.98
C VAL A 92 -10.92 0.39 9.94
N PHE A 93 -10.51 1.45 9.25
CA PHE A 93 -11.26 2.70 9.13
C PHE A 93 -12.45 2.58 8.16
N PRO A 94 -13.34 3.59 8.12
CA PRO A 94 -14.45 3.63 7.16
C PRO A 94 -13.98 3.56 5.72
N ASP A 95 -14.84 3.00 4.86
CA ASP A 95 -14.66 2.94 3.40
C ASP A 95 -13.39 2.21 2.93
N VAL A 96 -12.72 1.49 3.82
CA VAL A 96 -11.67 0.54 3.47
C VAL A 96 -12.26 -0.66 2.75
N ILE A 97 -11.58 -1.14 1.72
CA ILE A 97 -11.93 -2.37 1.00
C ILE A 97 -10.85 -3.42 1.25
N ILE A 98 -11.24 -4.61 1.70
CA ILE A 98 -10.35 -5.75 1.90
C ILE A 98 -10.92 -6.95 1.15
N GLU A 99 -10.15 -7.45 0.18
CA GLU A 99 -10.55 -8.55 -0.69
C GLU A 99 -10.18 -9.93 -0.13
N GLU A 100 -10.51 -10.96 -0.93
CA GLU A 100 -10.45 -12.37 -0.58
C GLU A 100 -9.09 -12.82 -0.05
N ASP A 101 -9.09 -13.61 1.02
CA ASP A 101 -7.91 -14.23 1.62
C ASP A 101 -6.80 -13.24 2.05
N ALA A 102 -7.12 -11.95 2.14
CA ALA A 102 -6.24 -10.97 2.72
C ALA A 102 -6.08 -11.19 4.22
N VAL A 103 -4.86 -11.02 4.73
CA VAL A 103 -4.52 -11.19 6.16
C VAL A 103 -3.96 -9.88 6.70
N ILE A 104 -4.65 -9.32 7.69
CA ILE A 104 -4.25 -8.11 8.40
C ILE A 104 -3.75 -8.50 9.79
N GLY A 105 -2.46 -8.27 10.04
CA GLY A 105 -1.80 -8.56 11.31
C GLY A 105 -2.31 -7.68 12.47
N GLY A 106 -2.08 -8.15 13.68
CA GLY A 106 -2.52 -7.50 14.90
C GLY A 106 -1.87 -6.12 15.10
N LYS A 107 -2.60 -5.23 15.76
CA LYS A 107 -2.18 -3.82 16.00
C LYS A 107 -1.91 -3.00 14.73
N THR A 108 -2.31 -3.51 13.56
CA THR A 108 -2.21 -2.79 12.30
C THR A 108 -3.35 -1.78 12.17
N GLN A 109 -3.05 -0.63 11.57
CA GLN A 109 -4.03 0.41 11.29
C GLN A 109 -4.16 0.58 9.78
N ILE A 110 -5.38 0.44 9.26
CA ILE A 110 -5.70 0.68 7.86
C ILE A 110 -6.62 1.89 7.79
N GLN A 111 -6.10 3.00 7.27
CA GLN A 111 -6.82 4.26 7.17
C GLN A 111 -7.85 4.26 6.04
N LYS A 112 -8.76 5.24 6.09
CA LYS A 112 -9.91 5.36 5.19
C LYS A 112 -9.51 5.37 3.71
N ASP A 113 -10.43 4.91 2.88
CA ASP A 113 -10.29 4.81 1.42
C ASP A 113 -9.13 3.90 0.94
N ALA A 114 -8.49 3.15 1.84
CA ALA A 114 -7.46 2.19 1.46
C ALA A 114 -8.08 0.95 0.80
N PHE A 115 -7.38 0.41 -0.19
CA PHE A 115 -7.74 -0.81 -0.89
C PHE A 115 -6.67 -1.88 -0.64
N ILE A 116 -7.10 -3.04 -0.15
CA ILE A 116 -6.26 -4.22 0.07
C ILE A 116 -6.76 -5.35 -0.84
N GLY A 117 -5.94 -5.69 -1.84
CA GLY A 117 -6.23 -6.72 -2.81
C GLY A 117 -6.11 -8.15 -2.25
N PRO A 118 -6.45 -9.14 -3.08
CA PRO A 118 -6.61 -10.51 -2.66
C PRO A 118 -5.26 -11.16 -2.39
N ASN A 119 -5.25 -12.15 -1.50
CA ASN A 119 -4.03 -12.88 -1.08
C ASN A 119 -2.91 -11.99 -0.51
N THR A 120 -3.21 -10.75 -0.15
CA THR A 120 -2.24 -9.82 0.43
C THR A 120 -2.09 -10.07 1.91
N ARG A 121 -0.86 -10.02 2.40
CA ARG A 121 -0.52 -10.23 3.82
C ARG A 121 0.16 -9.00 4.36
N ILE A 122 -0.41 -8.42 5.41
CA ILE A 122 0.12 -7.27 6.13
C ILE A 122 0.50 -7.72 7.53
N GLY A 123 1.75 -7.54 7.92
CA GLY A 123 2.29 -7.95 9.21
C GLY A 123 1.78 -7.10 10.37
N ASN A 124 2.18 -7.49 11.56
CA ASN A 124 1.79 -6.85 12.81
C ASN A 124 2.35 -5.42 12.93
N ASN A 125 1.62 -4.54 13.62
CA ASN A 125 2.03 -3.16 13.87
C ASN A 125 2.29 -2.33 12.60
N ALA A 126 1.74 -2.73 11.46
CA ALA A 126 1.86 -1.96 10.24
C ALA A 126 0.90 -0.75 10.25
N ARG A 127 1.20 0.27 9.45
CA ARG A 127 0.30 1.40 9.20
C ARG A 127 0.11 1.55 7.71
N VAL A 128 -1.15 1.58 7.28
CA VAL A 128 -1.54 1.82 5.90
C VAL A 128 -2.25 3.16 5.84
N GLY A 129 -1.65 4.12 5.14
CA GLY A 129 -2.17 5.47 5.01
C GLY A 129 -3.43 5.57 4.17
N GLU A 130 -4.13 6.70 4.32
CA GLU A 130 -5.35 7.02 3.59
C GLU A 130 -5.17 6.89 2.07
N GLY A 131 -6.15 6.28 1.40
CA GLY A 131 -6.14 6.10 -0.05
C GLY A 131 -4.97 5.27 -0.59
N ALA A 132 -4.29 4.48 0.26
CA ALA A 132 -3.26 3.56 -0.19
C ALA A 132 -3.88 2.39 -0.96
N LEU A 133 -3.24 2.00 -2.05
CA LEU A 133 -3.71 0.96 -2.97
C LEU A 133 -2.69 -0.18 -2.97
N ILE A 134 -3.06 -1.29 -2.35
CA ILE A 134 -2.21 -2.47 -2.23
C ILE A 134 -2.87 -3.57 -3.07
N PHE A 135 -2.28 -3.92 -4.20
CA PHE A 135 -2.83 -4.90 -5.15
C PHE A 135 -2.62 -6.35 -4.68
N GLU A 136 -2.92 -7.33 -5.55
CA GLU A 136 -2.86 -8.75 -5.21
C GLU A 136 -1.46 -9.28 -4.87
N ASN A 137 -1.42 -10.32 -4.02
CA ASN A 137 -0.20 -11.07 -3.70
C ASN A 137 0.95 -10.23 -3.10
N VAL A 138 0.62 -9.10 -2.47
CA VAL A 138 1.61 -8.27 -1.79
C VAL A 138 1.91 -8.85 -0.41
N ARG A 139 3.19 -8.85 -0.02
CA ARG A 139 3.62 -9.24 1.33
C ARG A 139 4.30 -8.06 2.00
N ILE A 140 3.69 -7.58 3.07
CA ILE A 140 4.19 -6.49 3.91
C ILE A 140 4.47 -7.10 5.27
N THR A 141 5.72 -7.02 5.73
CA THR A 141 6.10 -7.59 7.03
C THR A 141 5.71 -6.65 8.19
N GLU A 142 6.21 -6.94 9.38
CA GLU A 142 5.87 -6.21 10.59
C GLU A 142 6.46 -4.79 10.61
N ALA A 143 5.81 -3.91 11.39
CA ALA A 143 6.25 -2.54 11.67
C ALA A 143 6.50 -1.67 10.43
N VAL A 144 5.90 -1.99 9.28
CA VAL A 144 5.99 -1.19 8.06
C VAL A 144 5.05 0.01 8.16
N SER A 145 5.52 1.18 7.73
CA SER A 145 4.72 2.39 7.62
C SER A 145 4.51 2.75 6.16
N ILE A 146 3.26 2.87 5.72
CA ILE A 146 2.89 3.22 4.36
C ILE A 146 2.12 4.55 4.40
N GLY A 147 2.61 5.53 3.63
CA GLY A 147 2.02 6.85 3.54
C GLY A 147 0.72 6.92 2.75
N THR A 148 0.14 8.12 2.73
CA THR A 148 -1.09 8.45 2.00
C THR A 148 -0.89 8.35 0.48
N LEU A 149 -1.90 7.85 -0.24
CA LEU A 149 -1.93 7.75 -1.71
C LEU A 149 -0.75 6.95 -2.30
N VAL A 150 -0.25 5.97 -1.55
CA VAL A 150 0.78 5.04 -2.05
C VAL A 150 0.13 3.98 -2.93
N SER A 151 0.83 3.58 -3.99
CA SER A 151 0.40 2.46 -4.85
C SER A 151 1.44 1.36 -4.85
N ILE A 152 1.06 0.16 -4.38
CA ILE A 152 1.89 -1.04 -4.33
C ILE A 152 1.25 -2.09 -5.21
N HIS A 153 1.88 -2.33 -6.36
CA HIS A 153 1.40 -3.27 -7.37
C HIS A 153 1.62 -4.74 -6.98
N HIS A 154 1.14 -5.66 -7.83
CA HIS A 154 1.16 -7.09 -7.53
C HIS A 154 2.56 -7.69 -7.31
N ASN A 155 2.58 -8.75 -6.49
CA ASN A 155 3.78 -9.55 -6.18
C ASN A 155 4.93 -8.77 -5.53
N VAL A 156 4.65 -7.63 -4.91
CA VAL A 156 5.65 -6.84 -4.18
C VAL A 156 5.88 -7.44 -2.79
N ARG A 157 7.13 -7.37 -2.33
CA ARG A 157 7.51 -7.72 -0.95
C ARG A 157 8.15 -6.52 -0.26
N ILE A 158 7.71 -6.22 0.95
CA ILE A 158 8.23 -5.11 1.76
C ILE A 158 8.71 -5.67 3.10
N GLY A 159 9.98 -5.43 3.40
CA GLY A 159 10.69 -5.89 4.59
C GLY A 159 10.40 -5.09 5.86
N HIS A 160 10.91 -5.61 6.97
CA HIS A 160 10.60 -5.17 8.33
C HIS A 160 11.01 -3.71 8.53
N ARG A 161 10.19 -2.92 9.23
CA ARG A 161 10.45 -1.50 9.52
C ARG A 161 10.70 -0.62 8.28
N ALA A 162 10.28 -1.05 7.10
CA ALA A 162 10.33 -0.18 5.94
C ALA A 162 9.36 1.01 6.11
N GLU A 163 9.80 2.17 5.65
CA GLU A 163 9.00 3.40 5.66
C GLU A 163 8.77 3.84 4.23
N ILE A 164 7.51 3.91 3.81
CA ILE A 164 7.09 4.31 2.47
C ILE A 164 6.37 5.65 2.56
N GLY A 165 6.94 6.67 1.94
CA GLY A 165 6.45 8.03 1.93
C GLY A 165 5.17 8.20 1.13
N MET A 166 4.58 9.38 1.22
CA MET A 166 3.34 9.72 0.52
C MET A 166 3.52 9.72 -1.00
N LYS A 167 2.47 9.34 -1.74
CA LYS A 167 2.43 9.33 -3.22
C LYS A 167 3.55 8.50 -3.88
N VAL A 168 4.10 7.52 -3.16
CA VAL A 168 5.08 6.59 -3.72
C VAL A 168 4.38 5.57 -4.62
N ARG A 169 5.05 5.17 -5.69
CA ARG A 169 4.61 4.07 -6.55
C ARG A 169 5.65 2.96 -6.57
N ILE A 170 5.23 1.78 -6.17
CA ILE A 170 6.02 0.55 -6.26
C ILE A 170 5.39 -0.36 -7.30
N CYS A 171 6.08 -0.54 -8.43
CA CYS A 171 5.61 -1.39 -9.52
C CYS A 171 5.84 -2.88 -9.23
N HIS A 172 5.40 -3.70 -10.18
CA HIS A 172 5.27 -5.15 -10.09
C HIS A 172 6.55 -5.90 -9.70
N SER A 173 6.40 -6.93 -8.87
CA SER A 173 7.45 -7.91 -8.52
C SER A 173 8.73 -7.31 -7.93
N SER A 174 8.61 -6.15 -7.27
CA SER A 174 9.73 -5.49 -6.60
C SER A 174 9.89 -5.98 -5.16
N ILE A 175 11.13 -6.00 -4.69
CA ILE A 175 11.51 -6.45 -3.35
C ILE A 175 12.15 -5.27 -2.63
N ILE A 176 11.55 -4.85 -1.54
CA ILE A 176 12.04 -3.80 -0.66
C ILE A 176 12.59 -4.46 0.60
N GLY A 177 13.86 -4.24 0.89
CA GLY A 177 14.55 -4.78 2.06
C GLY A 177 14.08 -4.19 3.38
N GLU A 178 14.71 -4.64 4.45
CA GLU A 178 14.44 -4.19 5.81
C GLU A 178 14.97 -2.78 6.07
N SER A 179 14.27 -2.02 6.90
CA SER A 179 14.63 -0.66 7.31
C SER A 179 14.92 0.29 6.14
N VAL A 180 14.33 0.02 4.97
CA VAL A 180 14.40 0.90 3.81
C VAL A 180 13.49 2.10 4.02
N CYS A 181 14.00 3.29 3.77
CA CYS A 181 13.21 4.51 3.78
C CYS A 181 13.02 5.00 2.35
N ILE A 182 11.77 4.93 1.86
CA ILE A 182 11.36 5.50 0.57
C ILE A 182 10.64 6.81 0.84
N SER A 183 11.20 7.91 0.40
CA SER A 183 10.64 9.25 0.63
C SER A 183 9.52 9.57 -0.36
N LYS A 184 8.92 10.75 -0.22
CA LYS A 184 7.69 11.14 -0.94
C LYS A 184 7.90 11.19 -2.46
N GLU A 185 6.85 10.85 -3.19
CA GLU A 185 6.80 10.94 -4.67
C GLU A 185 7.86 10.12 -5.41
N ALA A 186 8.53 9.19 -4.73
CA ALA A 186 9.47 8.27 -5.36
C ALA A 186 8.74 7.29 -6.30
N HIS A 187 9.41 6.94 -7.39
CA HIS A 187 8.93 5.95 -8.35
C HIS A 187 9.88 4.76 -8.39
N ILE A 188 9.35 3.58 -8.08
CA ILE A 188 10.08 2.32 -8.16
C ILE A 188 9.52 1.52 -9.34
N GLY A 189 10.39 1.22 -10.31
CA GLY A 189 10.10 0.41 -11.47
C GLY A 189 9.77 -1.05 -11.15
N ARG A 190 9.57 -1.84 -12.19
CA ARG A 190 9.25 -3.26 -12.14
C ARG A 190 10.50 -4.07 -11.83
N ARG A 191 10.35 -5.14 -11.03
CA ARG A 191 11.44 -6.07 -10.68
C ARG A 191 12.67 -5.36 -10.08
N VAL A 192 12.43 -4.33 -9.28
CA VAL A 192 13.48 -3.63 -8.57
C VAL A 192 13.76 -4.36 -7.26
N THR A 193 15.04 -4.54 -6.94
CA THR A 193 15.47 -5.04 -5.63
C THR A 193 16.17 -3.92 -4.89
N ILE A 194 15.75 -3.67 -3.65
CA ILE A 194 16.32 -2.63 -2.79
C ILE A 194 16.86 -3.29 -1.53
N GLY A 195 18.17 -3.22 -1.35
CA GLY A 195 18.86 -3.74 -0.19
C GLY A 195 18.52 -3.00 1.09
N GLU A 196 18.86 -3.63 2.21
CA GLU A 196 18.51 -3.19 3.56
C GLU A 196 19.12 -1.83 3.89
N ALA A 197 18.47 -1.08 4.77
CA ALA A 197 18.91 0.24 5.24
C ALA A 197 19.18 1.28 4.14
N SER A 198 18.66 1.05 2.92
CA SER A 198 18.76 2.01 1.83
C SER A 198 17.78 3.16 1.98
N ILE A 199 18.20 4.34 1.55
CA ILE A 199 17.41 5.57 1.59
C ILE A 199 17.17 6.03 0.16
N ILE A 200 15.89 6.18 -0.19
CA ILE A 200 15.44 6.70 -1.47
C ILE A 200 14.83 8.07 -1.20
N SER A 201 15.49 9.13 -1.64
CA SER A 201 15.05 10.49 -1.37
C SER A 201 13.88 10.93 -2.24
N ASN A 202 13.30 12.10 -1.92
CA ASN A 202 12.07 12.58 -2.54
C ASN A 202 12.18 12.67 -4.07
N GLY A 203 11.15 12.22 -4.77
CA GLY A 203 11.07 12.31 -6.23
C GLY A 203 12.13 11.51 -6.98
N ALA A 204 12.87 10.60 -6.33
CA ALA A 204 13.78 9.71 -7.01
C ALA A 204 13.03 8.78 -7.97
N PHE A 205 13.63 8.51 -9.12
CA PHE A 205 13.08 7.65 -10.15
C PHE A 205 14.01 6.47 -10.36
N ILE A 206 13.48 5.27 -10.09
CA ILE A 206 14.21 4.01 -10.26
C ILE A 206 13.58 3.27 -11.42
N GLY A 207 14.38 3.02 -12.45
CA GLY A 207 13.97 2.27 -13.64
C GLY A 207 13.65 0.81 -13.34
N ASP A 208 13.25 0.09 -14.38
CA ASP A 208 12.94 -1.34 -14.27
C ASP A 208 14.24 -2.16 -14.08
N HIS A 209 14.14 -3.33 -13.48
CA HIS A 209 15.26 -4.29 -13.32
C HIS A 209 16.51 -3.70 -12.65
N VAL A 210 16.33 -2.72 -11.78
CA VAL A 210 17.43 -2.15 -10.99
C VAL A 210 17.70 -3.02 -9.76
N SER A 211 18.97 -3.24 -9.47
CA SER A 211 19.42 -3.86 -8.22
C SER A 211 20.18 -2.84 -7.39
N ILE A 212 19.69 -2.58 -6.19
CA ILE A 212 20.30 -1.65 -5.23
C ILE A 212 20.81 -2.48 -4.06
N GLY A 213 22.09 -2.33 -3.75
CA GLY A 213 22.74 -2.94 -2.60
C GLY A 213 22.22 -2.41 -1.26
N ASN A 214 22.87 -2.82 -0.19
CA ASN A 214 22.56 -2.42 1.17
C ASN A 214 23.15 -1.04 1.49
N ALA A 215 22.49 -0.29 2.37
CA ALA A 215 22.95 1.02 2.85
C ALA A 215 23.21 2.04 1.73
N VAL A 216 22.46 1.96 0.63
CA VAL A 216 22.60 2.88 -0.50
C VAL A 216 21.79 4.15 -0.25
N ASN A 217 22.38 5.30 -0.53
CA ASN A 217 21.69 6.59 -0.47
C ASN A 217 21.42 7.11 -1.87
N ILE A 218 20.15 7.16 -2.27
CA ILE A 218 19.70 7.75 -3.52
C ILE A 218 19.19 9.16 -3.22
N GLY A 219 19.82 10.13 -3.83
CA GLY A 219 19.56 11.55 -3.66
C GLY A 219 18.27 12.01 -4.30
N GLN A 220 17.93 13.26 -4.03
CA GLN A 220 16.65 13.82 -4.40
C GLN A 220 16.57 13.97 -5.92
N HIS A 221 15.46 13.56 -6.53
CA HIS A 221 15.30 13.58 -7.99
C HIS A 221 16.34 12.78 -8.78
N ALA A 222 17.13 11.93 -8.12
CA ALA A 222 18.06 11.03 -8.78
C ALA A 222 17.31 10.11 -9.73
N ARG A 223 17.93 9.82 -10.88
CA ARG A 223 17.35 8.96 -11.91
C ARG A 223 18.26 7.76 -12.09
N ILE A 224 17.76 6.57 -11.78
CA ILE A 224 18.48 5.33 -12.03
C ILE A 224 17.85 4.71 -13.27
N ASN A 225 18.67 4.49 -14.30
CA ASN A 225 18.18 3.86 -15.52
C ASN A 225 17.86 2.39 -15.31
N GLU A 226 17.09 1.83 -16.24
CA GLU A 226 16.80 0.40 -16.26
C GLU A 226 18.07 -0.45 -16.29
N GLY A 227 18.08 -1.55 -15.55
CA GLY A 227 19.17 -2.54 -15.53
C GLY A 227 20.43 -2.09 -14.81
N VAL A 228 20.40 -0.97 -14.09
CA VAL A 228 21.56 -0.52 -13.30
C VAL A 228 21.68 -1.35 -12.03
N CYS A 229 22.91 -1.74 -11.72
CA CYS A 229 23.28 -2.31 -10.43
C CYS A 229 24.05 -1.26 -9.63
N ILE A 230 23.71 -1.12 -8.35
CA ILE A 230 24.36 -0.22 -7.42
C ILE A 230 24.86 -1.05 -6.26
N ASP A 231 26.14 -1.00 -6.00
CA ASP A 231 26.76 -1.75 -4.91
C ASP A 231 26.45 -1.14 -3.53
N ASP A 232 26.70 -1.94 -2.50
CA ASP A 232 26.48 -1.57 -1.11
C ASP A 232 27.22 -0.27 -0.72
N GLY A 233 26.57 0.56 0.09
CA GLY A 233 27.14 1.79 0.66
C GLY A 233 27.30 2.94 -0.34
N MET A 234 26.87 2.79 -1.59
CA MET A 234 26.98 3.84 -2.59
C MET A 234 26.06 5.02 -2.28
N THR A 235 26.49 6.23 -2.64
CA THR A 235 25.67 7.45 -2.54
C THR A 235 25.54 8.08 -3.92
N ILE A 236 24.33 8.12 -4.44
CA ILE A 236 23.96 8.76 -5.70
C ILE A 236 23.34 10.11 -5.36
N LYS A 237 23.91 11.22 -5.85
CA LYS A 237 23.42 12.56 -5.52
C LYS A 237 22.33 13.00 -6.49
N ASP A 238 22.68 13.72 -7.56
CA ASP A 238 21.70 14.46 -8.38
C ASP A 238 21.77 14.13 -9.89
N GLU A 239 22.37 13.00 -10.30
CA GLU A 239 22.52 12.66 -11.72
C GLU A 239 22.13 11.23 -12.09
N ILE A 240 21.85 11.07 -13.39
CA ILE A 240 21.41 9.83 -14.03
C ILE A 240 22.49 8.77 -13.81
N ALA A 241 22.24 7.76 -12.98
CA ALA A 241 23.12 6.61 -12.86
C ALA A 241 23.10 5.84 -14.20
N ARG A 242 24.16 5.97 -14.99
CA ARG A 242 24.42 5.21 -16.22
C ARG A 242 25.51 4.17 -15.91
N GLN A 243 25.12 3.06 -15.27
CA GLN A 243 26.00 1.95 -14.88
C GLN A 243 27.24 2.37 -14.07
N ALA A 244 27.21 2.19 -12.75
CA ALA A 244 28.48 2.06 -12.01
C ALA A 244 29.08 0.72 -12.44
N THR A 245 30.20 0.78 -13.18
CA THR A 245 30.98 -0.40 -13.58
C THR A 245 31.96 -0.75 -12.48
#